data_AF-A0A078IZW4-F1
#
_entry.id   AF-A0A078IZW4-F1
#
_cell.length_a   1.000
_cell.length_b   1.000
_cell.length_c   1.000
_cell.angle_alpha   90.00
_cell.angle_beta   90.00
_cell.angle_gamma   90.00
#
_symmetry.space_group_name_H-M   'P 1'
#
loop_
_entity.id
_entity.type
_entity.pdbx_description
1 polymer ?
#
loop_
_entity_poly.entity_id
_entity_poly.type
_entity_poly.pdbx_seq_one_letter_code
_entity_poly.pdbx_strand_id
1 'polypeptide(L)'
;MDLIQSYDGEDASSSPESSPPRMLKAKSSAPEVDDTALALTVSNASQSKSNPINPTQHAVVFNPTYDQLWAPIYGPAHPYAKDGIAQGMRNHKLGFVEDASIGSFVFDEQYSTFQKYGYAADPSGMNYVGDAEALKQNDGVSVVDRSS
;
A
#
# COMPACT_ATOMS: atom_id res chain seq x y z
N MET A 1 -25.88 -31.20 -115.01
CA MET A 1 -27.01 -31.18 -114.07
C MET A 1 -26.87 -32.41 -113.17
N ASP A 2 -26.62 -32.21 -111.88
CA ASP A 2 -27.02 -33.03 -110.70
C ASP A 2 -26.28 -32.42 -109.47
N LEU A 3 -26.92 -31.57 -108.66
CA LEU A 3 -27.75 -31.82 -107.46
C LEU A 3 -27.04 -32.42 -106.22
N ILE A 4 -26.63 -31.51 -105.33
CA ILE A 4 -26.76 -31.43 -103.84
C ILE A 4 -26.78 -32.73 -103.00
N GLN A 5 -25.86 -32.80 -102.02
CA GLN A 5 -26.06 -33.21 -100.60
C GLN A 5 -24.68 -33.16 -99.89
N SER A 6 -24.47 -32.81 -98.63
CA SER A 6 -25.18 -32.08 -97.57
C SER A 6 -24.17 -31.92 -96.41
N TYR A 7 -24.43 -30.94 -95.55
CA TYR A 7 -23.73 -30.51 -94.33
C TYR A 7 -23.38 -31.60 -93.29
N ASP A 8 -22.27 -31.39 -92.55
CA ASP A 8 -22.16 -31.32 -91.07
C ASP A 8 -20.66 -31.31 -90.68
N GLY A 9 -20.10 -30.64 -89.68
CA GLY A 9 -20.53 -29.78 -88.56
C GLY A 9 -19.23 -29.24 -87.93
N GLU A 10 -19.13 -27.94 -87.64
CA GLU A 10 -19.29 -27.30 -86.33
C GLU A 10 -18.06 -27.36 -85.40
N ASP A 11 -17.51 -26.18 -85.07
CA ASP A 11 -16.92 -25.88 -83.76
C ASP A 11 -16.71 -24.36 -83.60
N ALA A 12 -17.52 -23.77 -82.72
CA ALA A 12 -17.49 -22.37 -82.32
C ALA A 12 -16.69 -22.21 -81.02
N SER A 13 -15.77 -21.24 -80.95
CA SER A 13 -15.14 -20.81 -79.70
C SER A 13 -15.49 -19.35 -79.44
N SER A 14 -16.19 -19.13 -78.33
CA SER A 14 -16.71 -17.86 -77.83
C SER A 14 -15.74 -17.19 -76.84
N SER A 15 -15.64 -15.87 -76.88
CA SER A 15 -14.98 -15.03 -75.87
C SER A 15 -16.01 -14.43 -74.91
N PRO A 16 -15.75 -14.26 -73.60
CA PRO A 16 -16.65 -13.53 -72.73
C PRO A 16 -16.14 -12.16 -72.25
N GLU A 17 -17.15 -11.33 -72.03
CA GLU A 17 -17.26 -9.90 -71.71
C GLU A 17 -16.87 -9.51 -70.27
N SER A 18 -16.58 -8.22 -70.07
CA SER A 18 -16.13 -7.53 -68.85
C SER A 18 -17.11 -7.59 -67.64
N SER A 19 -16.60 -7.70 -66.41
CA SER A 19 -17.37 -7.74 -65.13
C SER A 19 -17.22 -6.46 -64.27
N PRO A 20 -18.20 -6.10 -63.40
CA PRO A 20 -18.24 -4.81 -62.67
C PRO A 20 -17.38 -4.78 -61.39
N PRO A 21 -16.94 -3.60 -60.89
CA PRO A 21 -15.98 -3.52 -59.79
C PRO A 21 -16.62 -3.84 -58.43
N ARG A 22 -15.99 -4.76 -57.70
CA ARG A 22 -16.37 -5.18 -56.34
C ARG A 22 -15.61 -4.32 -55.32
N MET A 23 -16.32 -3.56 -54.47
CA MET A 23 -15.69 -2.79 -53.39
C MET A 23 -14.95 -3.71 -52.42
N LEU A 24 -13.64 -3.50 -52.27
CA LEU A 24 -12.78 -4.30 -51.38
C LEU A 24 -12.84 -3.76 -49.94
N LYS A 25 -12.92 -4.67 -48.97
CA LYS A 25 -12.89 -4.35 -47.54
C LYS A 25 -11.55 -3.67 -47.19
N ALA A 26 -11.60 -2.48 -46.61
CA ALA A 26 -10.42 -1.75 -46.20
C ALA A 26 -9.60 -2.60 -45.21
N LYS A 27 -8.35 -2.89 -45.57
CA LYS A 27 -7.38 -3.59 -44.71
C LYS A 27 -6.64 -2.52 -43.91
N SER A 28 -6.81 -2.54 -42.60
CA SER A 28 -6.00 -1.69 -41.70
C SER A 28 -4.61 -2.31 -41.57
N SER A 29 -3.57 -1.47 -41.68
CA SER A 29 -2.17 -1.87 -41.41
C SER A 29 -1.80 -1.79 -39.94
N ALA A 30 -2.72 -1.35 -39.07
CA ALA A 30 -2.49 -1.29 -37.64
C ALA A 30 -2.47 -2.72 -37.05
N PRO A 31 -1.43 -3.10 -36.29
CA PRO A 31 -1.43 -4.34 -35.53
C PRO A 31 -2.63 -4.38 -34.58
N GLU A 32 -3.27 -5.54 -34.45
CA GLU A 32 -4.26 -5.77 -33.39
C GLU A 32 -3.53 -5.76 -32.04
N VAL A 33 -3.82 -4.77 -31.20
CA VAL A 33 -3.21 -4.65 -29.87
C VAL A 33 -4.07 -5.42 -28.89
N ASP A 34 -3.47 -6.42 -28.25
CA ASP A 34 -4.14 -7.21 -27.22
C ASP A 34 -4.12 -6.43 -25.89
N ASP A 35 -5.25 -5.78 -25.57
CA ASP A 35 -5.42 -4.94 -24.38
C ASP A 35 -5.46 -5.73 -23.07
N THR A 36 -5.48 -7.07 -23.14
CA THR A 36 -5.56 -7.93 -21.96
C THR A 36 -4.40 -7.70 -20.99
N ALA A 37 -3.17 -7.55 -21.50
CA ALA A 37 -1.99 -7.31 -20.66
C ALA A 37 -2.08 -6.00 -19.87
N LEU A 38 -2.63 -4.95 -20.48
CA LEU A 38 -2.86 -3.65 -19.84
C LEU A 38 -3.96 -3.76 -18.77
N ALA A 39 -5.05 -4.47 -19.08
CA ALA A 39 -6.14 -4.72 -18.13
C ALA A 39 -5.66 -5.51 -16.90
N LEU A 40 -4.77 -6.51 -17.10
CA LEU A 40 -4.15 -7.27 -16.00
C LEU A 40 -3.20 -6.40 -15.15
N THR A 41 -2.48 -5.45 -15.74
CA THR A 41 -1.61 -4.56 -14.96
C THR A 41 -2.41 -3.57 -14.12
N VAL A 42 -3.50 -3.03 -14.66
CA VAL A 42 -4.40 -2.11 -13.95
C VAL A 42 -5.17 -2.81 -12.83
N SER A 43 -5.62 -4.05 -13.05
CA SER A 43 -6.27 -4.85 -12.00
C SER A 43 -5.30 -5.20 -10.87
N ASN A 44 -4.06 -5.61 -11.18
CA ASN A 44 -3.02 -5.86 -10.17
C ASN A 44 -2.64 -4.60 -9.38
N ALA A 45 -2.55 -3.44 -10.04
CA ALA A 45 -2.30 -2.15 -9.38
C ALA A 45 -3.45 -1.69 -8.47
N SER A 46 -4.66 -2.18 -8.71
CA SER A 46 -5.82 -1.92 -7.86
C SER A 46 -5.86 -2.85 -6.64
N GLN A 47 -5.37 -4.09 -6.78
CA GLN A 47 -5.24 -5.03 -5.66
C GLN A 47 -4.13 -4.66 -4.66
N SER A 48 -3.04 -4.03 -5.12
CA SER A 48 -1.92 -3.64 -4.24
C SER A 48 -2.27 -2.53 -3.25
N LYS A 49 -3.36 -1.78 -3.47
CA LYS A 49 -3.85 -0.72 -2.56
C LYS A 49 -4.47 -1.26 -1.27
N SER A 50 -4.77 -2.56 -1.19
CA SER A 50 -5.51 -3.14 -0.07
C SER A 50 -4.78 -4.29 0.62
N ASN A 51 -3.47 -4.47 0.42
CA ASN A 51 -2.75 -5.53 1.11
C ASN A 51 -2.73 -5.26 2.62
N PRO A 52 -3.45 -6.04 3.44
CA PRO A 52 -3.45 -5.83 4.88
C PRO A 52 -2.05 -6.06 5.42
N ILE A 53 -1.59 -5.14 6.27
CA ILE A 53 -0.30 -5.32 6.95
C ILE A 53 -0.47 -6.42 7.99
N ASN A 54 0.52 -7.29 8.08
CA ASN A 54 0.51 -8.32 9.10
C ASN A 54 0.77 -7.66 10.48
N PRO A 55 -0.15 -7.79 11.46
CA PRO A 55 -0.02 -7.14 12.76
C PRO A 55 1.15 -7.69 13.62
N THR A 56 1.71 -8.86 13.28
CA THR A 56 2.87 -9.43 14.00
C THR A 56 4.22 -9.01 13.40
N GLN A 57 4.21 -8.29 12.28
CA GLN A 57 5.41 -7.88 11.58
C GLN A 57 5.91 -6.52 12.08
N HIS A 58 7.19 -6.44 12.46
CA HIS A 58 7.81 -5.24 13.03
C HIS A 58 8.51 -4.33 12.00
N ALA A 59 8.61 -4.75 10.73
CA ALA A 59 9.27 -3.99 9.68
C ALA A 59 8.47 -4.04 8.38
N VAL A 60 8.17 -2.89 7.80
CA VAL A 60 7.45 -2.76 6.52
C VAL A 60 8.43 -2.39 5.39
N VAL A 61 8.23 -2.96 4.20
CA VAL A 61 9.11 -2.76 3.02
C VAL A 61 8.69 -1.54 2.18
N PHE A 62 7.51 -1.00 2.45
CA PHE A 62 6.96 0.18 1.80
C PHE A 62 6.41 1.15 2.85
N ASN A 63 6.06 2.37 2.44
CA ASN A 63 5.46 3.38 3.31
C ASN A 63 3.92 3.23 3.28
N PRO A 64 3.28 2.62 4.29
CA PRO A 64 1.83 2.47 4.31
C PRO A 64 1.12 3.77 4.65
N THR A 65 -0.16 3.85 4.30
CA THR A 65 -1.02 4.96 4.75
C THR A 65 -1.42 4.76 6.22
N TYR A 66 -1.84 5.84 6.87
CA TYR A 66 -2.33 5.80 8.25
C TYR A 66 -3.44 4.75 8.42
N ASP A 67 -4.47 4.78 7.55
CA ASP A 67 -5.61 3.87 7.61
C ASP A 67 -5.21 2.40 7.46
N GLN A 68 -4.17 2.12 6.67
CA GLN A 68 -3.68 0.77 6.44
C GLN A 68 -2.89 0.22 7.64
N LEU A 69 -2.12 1.07 8.32
CA LEU A 69 -1.28 0.68 9.46
C LEU A 69 -2.09 0.61 10.77
N TRP A 70 -3.04 1.53 10.95
CA TRP A 70 -3.86 1.65 12.16
C TRP A 70 -5.21 0.94 12.09
N ALA A 71 -5.43 0.12 11.05
CA ALA A 71 -6.63 -0.68 10.94
C ALA A 71 -6.76 -1.64 12.15
N PRO A 72 -7.93 -1.69 12.83
CA PRO A 72 -8.11 -2.58 13.96
C PRO A 72 -8.15 -4.05 13.52
N ILE A 73 -7.67 -4.94 14.40
CA ILE A 73 -7.78 -6.39 14.19
C ILE A 73 -9.22 -6.81 14.48
N TYR A 74 -9.89 -7.36 13.48
CA TYR A 74 -11.28 -7.82 13.61
C TYR A 74 -11.36 -9.27 14.10
N GLY A 75 -12.36 -9.56 14.95
CA GLY A 75 -12.66 -10.90 15.47
C GLY A 75 -12.64 -10.97 17.00
N PRO A 76 -13.22 -12.00 17.62
CA PRO A 76 -13.16 -12.20 19.07
C PRO A 76 -11.72 -12.48 19.51
N ALA A 77 -11.32 -11.91 20.65
CA ALA A 77 -10.03 -12.23 21.26
C ALA A 77 -9.96 -13.72 21.64
N HIS A 78 -8.78 -14.33 21.48
CA HIS A 78 -8.59 -15.74 21.78
C HIS A 78 -8.80 -16.01 23.29
N PRO A 79 -9.67 -16.95 23.70
CA PRO A 79 -10.14 -17.09 25.09
C PRO A 79 -9.04 -17.47 26.10
N TYR A 80 -7.99 -18.14 25.63
CA TYR A 80 -6.82 -18.53 26.45
C TYR A 80 -5.65 -17.54 26.36
N ALA A 81 -5.74 -16.54 25.48
CA ALA A 81 -4.78 -15.45 25.41
C ALA A 81 -5.39 -14.25 26.15
N LYS A 82 -5.47 -14.35 27.48
CA LYS A 82 -6.06 -13.30 28.35
C LYS A 82 -5.44 -11.91 28.14
N ASP A 83 -4.22 -11.89 27.60
CA ASP A 83 -3.43 -10.71 27.25
C ASP A 83 -3.15 -10.62 25.73
N GLY A 84 -4.03 -11.13 24.86
CA GLY A 84 -3.76 -11.46 23.45
C GLY A 84 -3.08 -10.41 22.55
N ILE A 85 -3.00 -9.14 23.00
CA ILE A 85 -2.19 -8.07 22.40
C ILE A 85 -1.02 -7.67 23.32
N ALA A 86 -1.26 -7.54 24.64
CA ALA A 86 -0.25 -7.14 25.62
C ALA A 86 0.91 -8.14 25.82
N GLN A 87 0.72 -9.44 25.56
CA GLN A 87 1.85 -10.41 25.51
C GLN A 87 2.65 -10.26 24.22
N GLY A 88 1.98 -10.02 23.09
CA GLY A 88 2.63 -9.83 21.79
C GLY A 88 3.46 -8.55 21.71
N MET A 89 3.16 -7.57 22.56
CA MET A 89 3.92 -6.32 22.67
C MET A 89 5.18 -6.43 23.54
N ARG A 90 5.43 -7.55 24.22
CA ARG A 90 6.63 -7.71 25.05
C ARG A 90 7.78 -8.25 24.21
N ASN A 91 8.93 -7.58 24.26
CA ASN A 91 10.19 -8.12 23.73
C ASN A 91 11.11 -8.66 24.84
N HIS A 92 10.79 -8.39 26.11
CA HIS A 92 11.52 -8.85 27.28
C HIS A 92 10.56 -9.43 28.33
N LYS A 93 11.10 -10.21 29.29
CA LYS A 93 10.28 -10.90 30.31
C LYS A 93 9.39 -9.94 31.12
N LEU A 94 9.85 -8.71 31.31
CA LEU A 94 9.21 -7.70 32.14
C LEU A 94 8.45 -6.62 31.34
N GLY A 95 8.57 -6.58 30.01
CA GLY A 95 7.97 -5.51 29.22
C GLY A 95 8.56 -5.36 27.82
N PHE A 96 8.45 -4.14 27.30
CA PHE A 96 8.98 -3.73 26.01
C PHE A 96 10.16 -2.76 26.23
N VAL A 97 11.27 -3.00 25.54
CA VAL A 97 12.49 -2.20 25.60
C VAL A 97 12.88 -1.79 24.20
N GLU A 98 12.86 -0.51 23.89
CA GLU A 98 13.34 0.02 22.61
C GLU A 98 14.48 1.00 22.81
N ASP A 99 15.31 1.14 21.78
CA ASP A 99 16.39 2.13 21.77
C ASP A 99 15.77 3.52 21.57
N ALA A 100 15.79 4.33 22.63
CA ALA A 100 15.34 5.71 22.58
C ALA A 100 16.53 6.66 22.36
N SER A 101 16.39 7.60 21.42
CA SER A 101 17.39 8.63 21.14
C SER A 101 17.04 9.93 21.87
N ILE A 102 17.42 10.03 23.14
CA ILE A 102 17.22 11.22 23.97
C ILE A 102 18.55 11.97 24.15
N GLY A 103 18.51 13.31 24.11
CA GLY A 103 19.69 14.12 24.39
C GLY A 103 20.13 14.01 25.84
N SER A 104 21.42 13.74 26.10
CA SER A 104 21.96 13.56 27.46
C SER A 104 21.59 14.71 28.39
N PHE A 105 21.69 15.96 27.91
CA PHE A 105 21.35 17.13 28.70
C PHE A 105 19.89 17.13 29.17
N VAL A 106 18.95 16.83 28.27
CA VAL A 106 17.51 16.78 28.60
C VAL A 106 17.24 15.66 29.60
N PHE A 107 17.90 14.51 29.43
CA PHE A 107 17.78 13.41 30.39
C PHE A 107 18.29 13.81 31.78
N ASP A 108 19.51 14.37 31.86
CA ASP A 108 20.14 14.75 33.13
C ASP A 108 19.38 15.88 33.83
N GLU A 109 18.84 16.83 33.06
CA GLU A 109 17.97 17.89 33.55
C GLU A 109 16.68 17.34 34.17
N GLN A 110 15.95 16.49 33.45
CA GLN A 110 14.69 15.90 33.94
C GLN A 110 14.94 14.96 35.12
N TYR A 111 16.02 14.17 35.08
CA TYR A 111 16.45 13.32 36.18
C TYR A 111 16.72 14.15 37.44
N SER A 112 17.52 15.21 37.31
CA SER A 112 17.86 16.09 38.44
C SER A 112 16.62 16.83 38.97
N THR A 113 15.70 17.22 38.08
CA THR A 113 14.45 17.91 38.44
C THR A 113 13.53 17.00 39.24
N PHE A 114 13.41 15.74 38.84
CA PHE A 114 12.67 14.74 39.60
C PHE A 114 13.28 14.51 40.99
N GLN A 115 14.61 14.36 41.07
CA GLN A 115 15.30 14.14 42.35
C GLN A 115 15.18 15.34 43.31
N LYS A 116 15.14 16.58 42.78
CA LYS A 116 15.09 17.80 43.60
C LYS A 116 13.68 18.21 43.99
N TYR A 117 12.73 18.16 43.07
CA TYR A 117 11.38 18.69 43.26
C TYR A 117 10.28 17.63 43.26
N GLY A 118 10.61 16.37 42.95
CA GLY A 118 9.64 15.28 42.94
C GLY A 118 8.75 15.24 41.71
N TYR A 119 8.99 16.07 40.69
CA TYR A 119 8.28 16.05 39.41
C TYR A 119 9.24 16.13 38.22
N ALA A 120 8.83 15.58 37.08
CA ALA A 120 9.50 15.69 35.79
C ALA A 120 8.52 15.49 34.63
N ALA A 121 8.95 15.82 33.41
CA ALA A 121 8.19 15.50 32.22
C ALA A 121 8.11 13.97 32.01
N ASP A 122 6.95 13.47 31.59
CA ASP A 122 6.75 12.08 31.21
C ASP A 122 7.51 11.77 29.91
N PRO A 123 8.48 10.84 29.90
CA PRO A 123 9.16 10.46 28.66
C PRO A 123 8.24 9.77 27.64
N SER A 124 7.05 9.32 28.07
CA SER A 124 6.08 8.58 27.25
C SER A 124 5.02 9.48 26.60
N GLY A 125 4.98 10.78 26.94
CA GLY A 125 3.90 11.66 26.52
C GLY A 125 4.16 13.15 26.81
N MET A 126 3.09 13.95 26.77
CA MET A 126 3.17 15.40 26.98
C MET A 126 2.72 15.81 28.40
N ASN A 127 2.76 14.87 29.35
CA ASN A 127 2.30 15.09 30.72
C ASN A 127 3.48 15.20 31.68
N TYR A 128 3.21 15.54 32.95
CA TYR A 128 4.19 15.49 34.03
C TYR A 128 3.91 14.29 34.94
N VAL A 129 4.98 13.72 35.50
CA VAL A 129 4.92 12.62 36.47
C VAL A 129 5.49 13.06 37.81
N GLY A 130 4.95 12.52 38.90
CA GLY A 130 5.40 12.80 40.27
C GLY A 130 4.45 13.70 41.05
N ASP A 131 5.00 14.61 41.84
CA ASP A 131 4.25 15.48 42.75
C ASP A 131 3.59 16.65 42.00
N ALA A 132 2.26 16.58 41.89
CA ALA A 132 1.45 17.60 41.23
C ALA A 132 1.33 18.91 42.04
N GLU A 133 1.54 18.88 43.36
CA GLU A 133 1.52 20.09 44.19
C GLU A 133 2.80 20.88 44.00
N ALA A 134 3.96 20.20 44.08
CA ALA A 134 5.26 20.81 43.82
C ALA A 134 5.36 21.40 42.40
N LEU A 135 4.77 20.71 41.41
CA LEU A 135 4.70 21.20 40.03
C LEU A 135 3.96 22.55 39.94
N LYS A 136 2.82 22.67 40.62
CA LYS A 136 2.02 23.91 40.64
C LYS A 136 2.69 25.04 41.42
N GLN A 137 3.43 24.71 42.49
CA GLN A 137 4.13 25.71 43.29
C GLN A 137 5.33 26.31 42.55
N ASN A 138 5.99 25.49 41.72
CA ASN A 138 7.20 25.87 41.00
C ASN A 138 6.95 26.21 39.51
N ASP A 139 5.69 26.31 39.08
CA ASP A 139 5.28 26.58 37.69
C ASP A 139 5.97 25.67 36.64
N GLY A 140 6.33 24.44 37.02
CA GLY A 140 7.00 23.48 36.13
C GLY A 140 8.46 23.80 35.78
N VAL A 141 9.11 24.71 36.52
CA VAL A 141 10.51 25.11 36.28
C VAL A 141 11.48 23.95 36.53
N SER A 142 12.50 23.80 35.67
CA SER A 142 13.53 22.78 35.84
C SER A 142 14.62 23.22 36.83
N VAL A 143 15.52 22.30 37.21
CA VAL A 143 16.67 22.67 38.06
C VAL A 143 17.59 23.67 37.35
N VAL A 144 17.76 23.53 36.03
CA VAL A 144 18.72 24.33 35.25
C VAL A 144 18.19 25.73 35.03
N ASP A 145 16.90 25.88 34.71
CA ASP A 145 16.24 27.16 34.47
C ASP A 145 16.32 28.11 35.67
N ARG A 146 16.35 27.58 36.90
CA ARG A 146 16.46 28.40 38.12
C ARG A 146 17.90 28.77 38.48
N SER A 147 18.89 28.14 37.85
CA SER A 147 20.32 28.38 38.10
C SER A 147 20.95 29.42 37.17
N SER A 148 20.18 29.92 36.19
CA SER A 148 20.55 31.02 35.28
C SER A 148 19.95 32.34 35.75
#